data_AF-C6XBM5-F1
#
_entry.id   AF-C6XBM5-F1
#
_cell.length_a   1.000
_cell.length_b   1.000
_cell.length_c   1.000
_cell.angle_alpha   90.00
_cell.angle_beta   90.00
_cell.angle_gamma   90.00
#
_symmetry.space_group_name_H-M   'P 1'
#
loop_
_entity.id
_entity.type
_entity.pdbx_description
1 polymer ?
#
loop_
_entity_poly.entity_id
_entity_poly.type
_entity_poly.pdbx_seq_one_letter_code
_entity_poly.pdbx_strand_id
1 'polypeptide(L)'
;MMKSCLVIAGLLALPMAATADTEFYGTIQSKPDNNLGVWVIGDQQIEVNEKTKLEDDHGPLAIGSCVEVEHKNGLAKEIESEKTEKCTKPAGKL
;
A
#
# COMPACT_ATOMS: atom_id res chain seq x y z
N MET A 1 -42.86 40.65 -13.48
CA MET A 1 -41.49 41.14 -13.24
C MET A 1 -41.32 41.32 -11.73
N MET A 2 -40.66 40.37 -11.04
CA MET A 2 -40.47 40.39 -9.59
C MET A 2 -38.99 40.15 -9.24
N LYS A 3 -38.42 41.21 -8.67
CA LYS A 3 -37.24 41.43 -7.82
C LYS A 3 -36.43 40.24 -7.27
N SER A 4 -35.11 40.48 -7.22
CA SER A 4 -34.02 39.71 -6.61
C SER A 4 -34.25 39.15 -5.21
N CYS A 5 -33.59 38.01 -4.94
CA CYS A 5 -33.07 37.45 -3.68
C CYS A 5 -32.51 36.06 -4.07
N LEU A 6 -31.37 35.49 -3.67
CA LEU A 6 -30.46 35.65 -2.54
C LEU A 6 -29.10 35.01 -2.91
N VAL A 7 -28.09 35.42 -2.15
CA VAL A 7 -26.72 34.93 -2.05
C VAL A 7 -26.65 33.41 -1.84
N ILE A 8 -25.74 32.72 -2.53
CA ILE A 8 -25.15 31.47 -2.01
C ILE A 8 -23.65 31.51 -2.31
N ALA A 9 -22.89 32.08 -1.38
CA ALA A 9 -21.46 31.80 -1.28
C ALA A 9 -21.33 30.35 -0.78
N GLY A 10 -21.33 29.40 -1.72
CA GLY A 10 -21.02 28.02 -1.42
C GLY A 10 -19.55 27.94 -1.04
N LEU A 11 -19.25 27.87 0.27
CA LEU A 11 -17.99 27.26 0.69
C LEU A 11 -18.04 25.82 0.19
N LEU A 12 -17.34 25.56 -0.91
CA LEU A 12 -16.97 24.23 -1.34
C LEU A 12 -16.12 23.63 -0.22
N ALA A 13 -16.76 22.93 0.72
CA ALA A 13 -16.06 22.00 1.59
C ALA A 13 -15.50 20.90 0.67
N LEU A 14 -14.23 21.03 0.30
CA LEU A 14 -13.49 19.95 -0.32
C LEU A 14 -13.57 18.76 0.65
N PRO A 15 -14.06 17.58 0.22
CA PRO A 15 -14.00 16.41 1.07
C PRO A 15 -12.53 16.14 1.34
N MET A 16 -12.11 16.30 2.61
CA MET A 16 -10.85 15.76 3.08
C MET A 16 -11.02 14.25 3.10
N ALA A 17 -10.79 13.60 1.97
CA ALA A 17 -10.65 12.15 1.93
C ALA A 17 -9.41 11.82 2.77
N ALA A 18 -9.63 11.47 4.04
CA ALA A 18 -8.61 10.90 4.88
C ALA A 18 -8.18 9.58 4.22
N THR A 19 -6.98 9.56 3.64
CA THR A 19 -6.40 8.36 3.04
C THR A 19 -6.04 7.42 4.19
N ALA A 20 -6.85 6.38 4.38
CA ALA A 20 -6.55 5.31 5.30
C ALA A 20 -5.39 4.47 4.77
N ASP A 21 -4.70 3.81 5.68
CA ASP A 21 -3.65 2.86 5.33
C ASP A 21 -4.28 1.60 4.70
N THR A 22 -3.56 0.99 3.78
CA THR A 22 -3.98 -0.20 3.04
C THR A 22 -2.99 -1.31 3.33
N GLU A 23 -3.51 -2.52 3.55
CA GLU A 23 -2.73 -3.74 3.77
C GLU A 23 -2.91 -4.72 2.60
N PHE A 24 -1.86 -5.43 2.21
CA PHE A 24 -1.97 -6.55 1.29
C PHE A 24 -0.83 -7.56 1.48
N TYR A 25 -1.04 -8.79 1.00
CA TYR A 25 0.00 -9.82 0.92
C TYR A 25 0.46 -10.03 -0.51
N GLY A 26 1.76 -10.22 -0.71
CA GLY A 26 2.30 -10.54 -2.03
C GLY A 26 3.74 -11.05 -2.01
N THR A 27 4.17 -11.61 -3.13
CA THR A 27 5.54 -12.11 -3.28
C THR A 27 6.44 -11.01 -3.85
N ILE A 28 7.58 -10.75 -3.23
CA ILE A 28 8.60 -9.82 -3.73
C ILE A 28 9.10 -10.32 -5.10
N GLN A 29 8.84 -9.57 -6.16
CA GLN A 29 9.30 -9.87 -7.53
C GLN A 29 10.63 -9.18 -7.85
N SER A 30 10.82 -7.95 -7.37
CA SER A 30 12.07 -7.20 -7.53
C SER A 30 12.20 -6.12 -6.47
N LYS A 31 13.44 -5.79 -6.10
CA LYS A 31 13.77 -4.65 -5.24
C LYS A 31 15.21 -4.16 -5.49
N PRO A 32 15.55 -2.92 -5.10
CA PRO A 32 16.93 -2.44 -5.07
C PRO A 32 17.79 -3.20 -4.05
N ASP A 33 19.10 -3.29 -4.28
CA ASP A 33 20.04 -4.00 -3.39
C ASP A 33 20.13 -3.36 -1.99
N ASN A 34 19.98 -2.04 -1.91
CA ASN A 34 20.00 -1.29 -0.65
C ASN A 34 18.63 -1.21 0.03
N ASN A 35 17.62 -1.93 -0.48
CA ASN A 35 16.23 -1.92 -0.03
C ASN A 35 15.47 -0.59 -0.19
N LEU A 36 16.11 0.52 -0.57
CA LEU A 36 15.46 1.82 -0.69
C LEU A 36 15.07 2.11 -2.14
N GLY A 37 13.82 2.51 -2.35
CA GLY A 37 13.20 2.76 -3.64
C GLY A 37 12.03 1.82 -3.92
N VAL A 38 11.66 1.69 -5.20
CA VAL A 38 10.48 0.94 -5.60
C VAL A 38 10.70 -0.57 -5.54
N TRP A 39 9.88 -1.26 -4.75
CA TRP A 39 9.72 -2.70 -4.74
C TRP A 39 8.53 -3.09 -5.61
N VAL A 40 8.65 -4.20 -6.32
CA VAL A 40 7.52 -4.84 -7.01
C VAL A 40 7.11 -6.05 -6.18
N ILE A 41 5.89 -6.04 -5.64
CA ILE A 41 5.36 -7.06 -4.74
C ILE A 41 4.01 -7.51 -5.31
N GLY A 42 3.94 -8.76 -5.77
CA GLY A 42 2.83 -9.21 -6.61
C GLY A 42 2.74 -8.36 -7.89
N ASP A 43 1.60 -7.70 -8.08
CA ASP A 43 1.33 -6.75 -9.17
C ASP A 43 1.41 -5.27 -8.74
N GLN A 44 1.80 -4.99 -7.49
CA GLN A 44 1.88 -3.64 -6.94
C GLN A 44 3.32 -3.09 -6.93
N GLN A 45 3.46 -1.80 -7.22
CA GLN A 45 4.68 -1.03 -7.02
C GLN A 45 4.58 -0.25 -5.72
N ILE A 46 5.56 -0.43 -4.84
CA ILE A 46 5.58 0.14 -3.50
C ILE A 46 6.91 0.85 -3.26
N GLU A 47 6.86 2.12 -2.91
CA GLU A 47 8.04 2.90 -2.53
C GLU A 47 8.44 2.55 -1.10
N VAL A 48 9.71 2.19 -0.91
CA VAL A 48 10.34 1.95 0.39
C VAL A 48 11.35 3.06 0.65
N ASN A 49 11.28 3.69 1.82
CA ASN A 49 12.25 4.71 2.22
C ASN A 49 12.78 4.46 3.64
N GLU A 50 13.64 5.36 4.13
CA GLU A 50 14.28 5.23 5.45
C GLU A 50 13.30 5.18 6.64
N LYS A 51 12.03 5.55 6.44
CA LYS A 51 10.98 5.49 7.46
C LYS A 51 10.16 4.21 7.40
N THR A 52 10.32 3.40 6.36
CA THR A 52 9.63 2.12 6.24
C THR A 52 10.24 1.13 7.21
N LYS A 53 9.39 0.50 8.04
CA LYS A 53 9.75 -0.61 8.91
C LYS A 53 9.89 -1.88 8.08
N LEU A 54 11.04 -2.53 8.15
CA LEU A 54 11.33 -3.77 7.43
C LEU A 54 11.56 -4.86 8.46
N GLU A 55 10.68 -5.87 8.52
CA GLU A 55 10.74 -6.96 9.49
C GLU A 55 10.89 -8.31 8.79
N ASP A 56 11.81 -9.14 9.28
CA ASP A 56 12.22 -10.41 8.67
C ASP A 56 12.01 -11.64 9.59
N ASP A 57 11.05 -11.53 10.52
CA ASP A 57 10.73 -12.53 11.55
C ASP A 57 10.37 -13.92 10.98
N HIS A 58 9.78 -13.99 9.78
CA HIS A 58 9.43 -15.23 9.08
C HIS A 58 10.41 -15.60 7.95
N GLY A 59 11.50 -14.85 7.80
CA GLY A 59 12.55 -15.10 6.83
C GLY A 59 13.01 -13.82 6.11
N PRO A 60 14.10 -13.91 5.32
CA PRO A 60 14.68 -12.74 4.69
C PRO A 60 13.70 -12.07 3.71
N LEU A 61 13.73 -10.74 3.64
CA LEU A 61 13.03 -9.94 2.61
C LEU A 61 13.74 -10.04 1.24
N ALA A 62 13.87 -11.26 0.74
CA ALA A 62 14.50 -11.59 -0.54
C ALA A 62 13.47 -11.64 -1.68
N ILE A 63 13.95 -11.58 -2.93
CA ILE A 63 13.10 -11.87 -4.08
C ILE A 63 12.56 -13.29 -3.94
N GLY A 64 11.26 -13.48 -4.12
CA GLY A 64 10.55 -14.73 -3.89
C GLY A 64 9.91 -14.87 -2.51
N SER A 65 10.23 -14.01 -1.54
CA SER A 65 9.62 -14.05 -0.21
C SER A 65 8.17 -13.54 -0.24
N CYS A 66 7.31 -14.18 0.54
CA CYS A 66 5.97 -13.67 0.84
C CYS A 66 6.09 -12.56 1.90
N VAL A 67 5.36 -11.47 1.71
CA VAL A 67 5.33 -10.35 2.66
C VAL A 67 3.92 -9.83 2.84
N GLU A 68 3.66 -9.29 4.03
CA GLU A 68 2.59 -8.33 4.29
C GLU A 68 3.13 -6.91 4.05
N VAL A 69 2.31 -6.04 3.48
CA VAL A 69 2.67 -4.64 3.20
C VAL A 69 1.57 -3.73 3.73
N GLU A 70 1.90 -2.90 4.73
CA GLU A 70 1.09 -1.74 5.10
C GLU A 70 1.61 -0.51 4.35
N HIS A 71 0.76 0.14 3.56
CA HIS A 71 1.14 1.32 2.80
C HIS A 71 0.07 2.41 2.78
N LYS A 72 0.50 3.63 2.49
CA LYS A 72 -0.36 4.77 2.24
C LYS A 72 -0.01 5.42 0.92
N ASN A 73 -0.94 5.39 -0.04
CA ASN A 73 -0.74 5.93 -1.40
C ASN A 73 0.53 5.39 -2.08
N GLY A 74 0.83 4.09 -1.90
CA GLY A 74 1.99 3.43 -2.48
C GLY A 74 3.31 3.64 -1.72
N LEU A 75 3.34 4.45 -0.66
CA LEU A 75 4.50 4.54 0.24
C LEU A 75 4.34 3.53 1.38
N ALA A 76 5.28 2.59 1.49
CA ALA A 76 5.29 1.61 2.57
C ALA A 76 5.53 2.27 3.92
N LYS A 77 4.67 1.92 4.88
CA LYS A 77 4.95 2.10 6.30
C LYS A 77 5.70 0.91 6.85
N GLU A 78 5.28 -0.28 6.45
CA GLU A 78 5.82 -1.54 6.94
C GLU A 78 5.80 -2.59 5.84
N ILE A 79 6.86 -3.40 5.78
CA ILE A 79 6.93 -4.63 5.01
C ILE A 79 7.47 -5.71 5.94
N GLU A 80 6.65 -6.72 6.23
CA GLU A 80 6.96 -7.82 7.11
C GLU A 80 7.01 -9.13 6.32
N SER A 81 8.07 -9.92 6.49
CA SER A 81 8.14 -11.27 5.95
C SER A 81 7.03 -12.14 6.53
N GLU A 82 6.42 -12.97 5.68
CA GLU A 82 5.32 -13.83 6.07
C GLU A 82 5.47 -15.23 5.48
N LYS A 83 4.73 -16.17 6.06
CA LYS A 83 4.77 -17.55 5.58
C LYS A 83 4.15 -17.63 4.18
N THR A 84 4.71 -18.50 3.33
CA THR A 84 4.36 -18.58 1.90
C THR A 84 2.85 -18.81 1.67
N GLU A 85 2.17 -19.47 2.61
CA GLU A 85 0.74 -19.79 2.51
C GLU A 85 -0.15 -18.53 2.47
N LYS A 86 0.31 -17.40 3.05
CA LYS A 86 -0.42 -16.12 3.02
C LYS A 86 -0.50 -15.53 1.61
N CYS A 87 0.53 -15.76 0.79
CA CYS A 87 0.61 -15.24 -0.57
C CYS A 87 0.02 -16.18 -1.63
N THR A 88 -0.15 -17.47 -1.31
CA THR A 88 -0.84 -18.39 -2.21
C THR A 88 -2.35 -18.17 -2.12
N LYS A 89 -2.99 -17.68 -3.20
CA LYS A 89 -4.43 -17.83 -3.35
C LYS A 89 -4.77 -19.33 -3.23
N PRO A 90 -5.70 -19.77 -2.36
CA PRO A 90 -6.15 -21.14 -2.40
C PRO A 90 -6.67 -21.41 -3.81
N ALA A 91 -6.09 -22.40 -4.48
CA ALA A 91 -6.55 -22.83 -5.79
C ALA A 91 -8.06 -23.07 -5.69
N GLY A 92 -8.84 -22.25 -6.41
CA GLY A 92 -10.29 -22.34 -6.42
C GLY A 92 -10.66 -23.81 -6.67
N LYS A 93 -11.43 -24.36 -5.74
CA LYS A 93 -12.07 -25.67 -5.88
C LYS A 93 -12.79 -25.68 -7.24
N LEU A 94 -12.23 -26.40 -8.21
CA LEU A 94 -12.88 -26.72 -9.48
C LEU A 94 -14.11 -27.59 -9.22
#